data_AF-A0A662E366-F1
#
_entry.id   AF-A0A662E366-F1
#
_cell.length_a   1.000
_cell.length_b   1.000
_cell.length_c   1.000
_cell.angle_alpha   90.00
_cell.angle_beta   90.00
_cell.angle_gamma   90.00
#
_symmetry.space_group_name_H-M   'P 1'
#
loop_
_entity.id
_entity.type
_entity.pdbx_description
1 polymer ?
#
loop_
_entity_poly.entity_id
_entity_poly.type
_entity_poly.pdbx_seq_one_letter_code
_entity_poly.pdbx_strand_id
1 'polypeptide(L)'
;MALVEDNIIKVLYWIQPPSEEQVREEKRKAKAKQRRFRNAGGGDTPAVAQIKRDKPKVGRNDPCPCGSGKKYKKCCGKNER
;
A
#
# COMPACT_ATOMS: atom_id res chain seq x y z
N MET A 1 -7.29 -9.39 -50.40
CA MET A 1 -6.56 -8.83 -49.25
C MET A 1 -6.58 -7.31 -49.33
N ALA A 2 -7.75 -6.69 -49.15
CA ALA A 2 -7.88 -5.21 -49.23
C ALA A 2 -9.03 -4.66 -48.36
N LEU A 3 -9.70 -5.50 -47.54
CA LEU A 3 -10.89 -5.10 -46.76
C LEU A 3 -10.71 -5.26 -45.24
N VAL A 4 -9.60 -5.86 -44.81
CA VAL A 4 -9.28 -6.07 -43.38
C VAL A 4 -8.47 -4.91 -42.81
N GLU A 5 -7.72 -4.18 -43.64
CA GLU A 5 -6.85 -3.08 -43.20
C GLU A 5 -7.59 -1.74 -43.02
N ASP A 6 -8.59 -1.44 -43.87
CA ASP A 6 -9.38 -0.20 -43.80
C ASP A 6 -10.22 -0.06 -42.52
N ASN A 7 -10.67 -1.19 -41.97
CA ASN A 7 -11.47 -1.20 -40.74
C ASN A 7 -10.64 -0.82 -39.51
N ILE A 8 -9.36 -1.19 -39.47
CA ILE A 8 -8.47 -0.89 -38.33
C ILE A 8 -8.16 0.62 -38.29
N ILE A 9 -7.87 1.22 -39.44
CA ILE A 9 -7.58 2.67 -39.55
C ILE A 9 -8.81 3.49 -39.17
N LYS A 10 -10.00 3.08 -39.62
CA LYS A 10 -11.26 3.78 -39.32
C LYS A 10 -11.59 3.75 -37.82
N VAL A 11 -11.37 2.62 -37.15
CA VAL A 11 -11.56 2.50 -35.70
C VAL A 11 -10.54 3.36 -34.95
N LEU A 12 -9.26 3.29 -35.31
CA LEU A 12 -8.21 4.09 -34.66
C LEU A 12 -8.42 5.59 -34.81
N TYR A 13 -8.91 6.05 -35.96
CA TYR A 13 -9.16 7.47 -36.24
C TYR A 13 -10.36 8.04 -35.45
N TRP A 14 -11.31 7.19 -35.06
CA TRP A 14 -12.52 7.60 -34.31
C TRP A 14 -12.36 7.45 -32.80
N ILE A 15 -11.21 6.97 -32.33
CA ILE A 15 -10.89 6.97 -30.90
C ILE A 15 -10.55 8.41 -30.52
N GLN A 16 -11.48 9.06 -29.84
CA GLN A 16 -11.18 10.31 -29.15
C GLN A 16 -10.54 9.97 -27.80
N PRO A 17 -9.23 10.22 -27.61
CA PRO A 17 -8.63 10.03 -26.31
C PRO A 17 -9.26 11.02 -25.31
N PRO A 18 -9.42 10.64 -24.05
CA PRO A 18 -9.90 11.56 -23.03
C PRO A 18 -8.94 12.74 -22.88
N SER A 19 -9.48 13.92 -22.62
CA SER A 19 -8.69 15.11 -22.32
C SER A 19 -7.88 14.93 -21.03
N GLU A 20 -6.79 15.69 -20.90
CA GLU A 20 -5.93 15.63 -19.71
C GLU A 20 -6.70 15.96 -18.41
N GLU A 21 -7.72 16.83 -18.51
CA GLU A 21 -8.59 17.17 -17.38
C GLU A 21 -9.46 15.98 -16.97
N GLN A 22 -10.05 15.27 -17.93
CA GLN A 22 -10.83 14.06 -17.66
C GLN A 22 -9.97 13.01 -16.94
N VAL A 23 -8.75 12.78 -17.43
CA VAL A 23 -7.79 11.86 -16.79
C VAL A 23 -7.45 12.31 -15.36
N ARG A 24 -7.25 13.62 -15.13
CA ARG A 24 -6.93 14.18 -13.80
C ARG A 24 -8.10 14.04 -12.82
N GLU A 25 -9.32 14.31 -13.29
CA GLU A 25 -10.53 14.20 -12.48
C GLU A 25 -10.81 12.74 -12.09
N GLU A 26 -10.66 11.81 -13.05
CA GLU A 26 -10.78 10.37 -12.78
C GLU A 26 -9.75 9.90 -11.76
N LYS A 27 -8.48 10.30 -11.91
CA LYS A 27 -7.43 10.02 -10.92
C LYS A 27 -7.77 10.59 -9.54
N ARG A 28 -8.35 11.79 -9.47
CA ARG A 28 -8.80 12.43 -8.22
C ARG A 28 -9.96 11.64 -7.58
N LYS A 29 -10.96 11.25 -8.37
CA LYS A 29 -12.11 10.43 -7.96
C LYS A 29 -11.65 9.05 -7.46
N ALA A 30 -10.73 8.40 -8.18
CA ALA A 30 -10.15 7.11 -7.81
C ALA A 30 -9.39 7.19 -6.48
N LYS A 31 -8.52 8.20 -6.30
CA LYS A 31 -7.80 8.43 -5.05
C LYS A 31 -8.75 8.71 -3.87
N ALA A 32 -9.82 9.47 -4.09
CA ALA A 32 -10.84 9.72 -3.08
C ALA A 32 -11.60 8.44 -2.69
N LYS A 33 -11.98 7.59 -3.66
CA LYS A 33 -12.62 6.29 -3.43
C LYS A 33 -11.70 5.34 -2.66
N GLN A 34 -10.41 5.28 -3.02
CA GLN A 34 -9.41 4.49 -2.30
C GLN A 34 -9.26 4.94 -0.84
N ARG A 35 -9.27 6.26 -0.60
CA ARG A 35 -9.20 6.82 0.76
C ARG A 35 -10.44 6.44 1.58
N ARG A 36 -11.63 6.37 0.97
CA ARG A 36 -12.85 5.92 1.66
C ARG A 36 -12.76 4.45 2.07
N PHE A 37 -12.26 3.55 1.22
CA PHE A 37 -12.07 2.14 1.57
C PHE A 37 -11.07 1.92 2.72
N ARG A 38 -10.05 2.79 2.82
CA ARG A 38 -8.99 2.67 3.84
C ARG A 38 -9.36 3.30 5.19
N ASN A 39 -10.32 4.24 5.22
CA ASN A 39 -10.81 4.89 6.44
C ASN A 39 -12.19 4.41 6.89
N ALA A 40 -12.96 3.77 6.01
CA ALA A 40 -14.09 2.95 6.41
C ALA A 40 -13.51 1.63 6.94
N GLY A 41 -13.20 1.59 8.23
CA GLY A 41 -12.87 0.34 8.90
C GLY A 41 -13.96 -0.69 8.60
N GLY A 42 -13.62 -1.71 7.82
CA GLY A 42 -14.52 -2.79 7.44
C GLY A 42 -15.02 -3.47 8.70
N GLY A 43 -16.29 -3.20 9.05
CA GLY A 43 -16.98 -3.81 10.18
C GLY A 43 -17.35 -5.27 9.94
N ASP A 44 -17.00 -5.82 8.78
CA ASP A 44 -17.48 -7.12 8.29
C ASP A 44 -16.34 -8.14 8.10
N THR A 45 -15.08 -7.73 8.28
CA THR A 45 -13.98 -8.69 8.40
C THR A 45 -14.00 -9.28 9.81
N PRO A 46 -13.88 -10.62 9.99
CA PRO A 46 -13.75 -11.20 11.32
C PRO A 46 -12.59 -10.49 12.02
N ALA A 47 -12.87 -9.91 13.18
CA ALA A 47 -11.90 -9.16 13.97
C ALA A 47 -10.70 -10.08 14.23
N VAL A 48 -9.62 -9.89 13.47
CA VAL A 48 -8.37 -10.58 13.74
C VAL A 48 -7.90 -10.05 15.08
N ALA A 49 -8.04 -10.88 16.12
CA ALA A 49 -7.63 -10.52 17.46
C ALA A 49 -6.14 -10.16 17.41
N GLN A 50 -5.81 -8.94 17.82
CA GLN A 50 -4.43 -8.53 17.94
C GLN A 50 -3.75 -9.45 18.95
N ILE A 51 -2.75 -10.22 18.49
CA ILE A 51 -1.96 -11.09 19.36
C ILE A 51 -1.20 -10.19 20.34
N LYS A 52 -1.65 -10.15 21.60
CA LYS A 52 -0.91 -9.50 22.69
C LYS A 52 0.28 -10.37 23.04
N ARG A 53 1.47 -9.77 23.08
CA ARG A 53 2.67 -10.46 23.56
C ARG A 53 2.57 -10.56 25.08
N ASP A 54 2.80 -11.75 25.60
CA ASP A 54 2.91 -11.99 27.05
C ASP A 54 4.10 -11.21 27.65
N LYS A 55 5.19 -11.10 26.88
CA LYS A 55 6.43 -10.43 27.30
C LYS A 55 6.49 -8.97 26.84
N PRO A 56 7.01 -8.07 27.69
CA PRO A 56 7.23 -6.68 27.31
C PRO A 56 8.22 -6.59 26.14
N LYS A 57 7.95 -5.66 25.22
CA LYS A 57 8.87 -5.38 24.11
C LYS A 57 10.12 -4.70 24.67
N VAL A 58 11.28 -5.32 24.49
CA VAL A 58 12.56 -4.70 24.84
C VAL A 58 12.79 -3.49 23.94
N GLY A 59 12.92 -2.31 24.51
CA GLY A 59 13.23 -1.10 23.76
C GLY A 59 14.69 -1.10 23.33
N ARG A 60 14.99 -0.43 22.21
CA ARG A 60 16.37 -0.35 21.67
C ARG A 60 17.39 0.20 22.67
N ASN A 61 16.97 1.04 23.62
CA ASN A 61 17.85 1.67 24.60
C ASN A 61 17.93 0.92 25.93
N ASP A 62 17.04 -0.04 26.19
CA ASP A 62 17.00 -0.83 27.41
C ASP A 62 18.23 -1.73 27.57
N PRO A 63 18.56 -2.15 28.80
CA PRO A 63 19.59 -3.17 29.03
C PRO A 63 19.28 -4.44 28.24
N CYS A 64 20.31 -5.00 27.60
CA CYS A 64 20.13 -6.17 26.75
C CYS A 64 19.87 -7.42 27.60
N PRO A 65 18.81 -8.20 27.33
CA PRO A 65 18.42 -9.36 28.14
C PRO A 65 19.41 -10.53 28.10
N CYS A 66 20.46 -10.46 27.27
CA CYS A 66 21.54 -11.44 27.22
C CYS A 66 22.58 -11.29 28.35
N GLY A 67 22.40 -10.34 29.27
CA GLY A 67 23.31 -10.15 30.41
C GLY A 67 24.61 -9.40 30.09
N SER A 68 24.77 -8.87 28.88
CA SER A 68 26.01 -8.18 28.47
C SER A 68 26.26 -6.81 29.10
N GLY A 69 25.27 -6.26 29.83
CA GLY A 69 25.31 -4.88 30.36
C GLY A 69 25.21 -3.77 29.31
N LYS A 70 25.14 -4.10 28.01
CA LYS A 70 25.03 -3.14 26.91
C LYS A 70 23.56 -2.81 26.61
N LYS A 71 23.30 -1.64 26.01
CA LYS A 71 21.97 -1.30 25.46
C LYS A 71 21.58 -2.29 24.34
N TYR A 72 20.30 -2.66 24.23
CA TYR A 72 19.80 -3.62 23.23
C TYR A 72 20.29 -3.30 21.81
N LYS A 73 20.19 -2.03 21.37
CA LYS A 73 20.65 -1.54 20.06
C LYS A 73 22.15 -1.69 19.78
N LYS A 74 22.96 -1.89 20.82
CA LYS A 74 24.41 -2.08 20.73
C LYS A 74 24.81 -3.55 20.95
N CYS A 75 23.85 -4.45 21.15
CA CYS A 75 24.08 -5.87 21.41
C CYS A 75 23.15 -6.71 20.51
N CYS A 76 22.18 -7.46 21.08
CA CYS A 76 21.30 -8.34 20.31
C CYS A 76 20.49 -7.59 19.22
N GLY A 77 20.08 -6.35 19.48
CA GLY A 77 19.36 -5.50 18.53
C GLY A 77 20.24 -4.66 17.61
N LYS A 78 21.52 -5.00 17.44
CA LYS A 78 22.45 -4.23 16.58
C LYS A 78 22.00 -4.20 15.11
N ASN A 79 21.39 -5.29 14.64
CA ASN A 79 20.95 -5.46 13.25
C ASN A 79 19.43 -5.30 13.06
N GLU A 80 18.64 -5.14 14.14
CA GLU A 80 17.22 -4.75 14.09
C GLU A 80 17.13 -3.22 14.05
N ARG A 81 16.98 -2.66 12.84
CA ARG A 81 17.02 -1.20 12.59
C ARG A 81 15.76 -0.49 13.08
#